data_AF-A0A6A0AXT3-F1
#
_entry.id   AF-A0A6A0AXT3-F1
#
_cell.length_a   1.000
_cell.length_b   1.000
_cell.length_c   1.000
_cell.angle_alpha   90.00
_cell.angle_beta   90.00
_cell.angle_gamma   90.00
#
_symmetry.space_group_name_H-M   'P 1'
#
loop_
_entity.id
_entity.type
_entity.pdbx_description
1 polymer ?
#
loop_
_entity_poly.entity_id
_entity_poly.type
_entity_poly.pdbx_seq_one_letter_code
_entity_poly.pdbx_strand_id
1 'polypeptide(L)'
;MTANESRTDDGFPPTDHRACQGSAVTLDTAAVQRRLGRVPEWELRQGHLCRTFHCVTFRQSLALVEAIADIAEKLNHHPNLSWENKREVTVVLWTHKMDGLTGLDFDLAADIDTAYSALQVPV
;
A
#
# COMPACT_ATOMS: atom_id res chain seq x y z
N MET A 1 -41.73 22.14 21.47
CA MET A 1 -40.46 22.44 20.79
C MET A 1 -39.60 21.20 20.86
N THR A 2 -39.62 20.42 19.79
CA THR A 2 -38.86 19.18 19.61
C THR A 2 -37.51 19.48 18.97
N ALA A 3 -36.48 18.75 19.42
CA ALA A 3 -35.19 18.45 18.81
C ALA A 3 -34.24 19.62 18.44
N ASN A 4 -32.97 19.54 18.85
CA ASN A 4 -31.93 19.17 17.90
C ASN A 4 -30.67 18.62 18.56
N GLU A 5 -30.13 17.60 17.90
CA GLU A 5 -29.03 16.71 18.24
C GLU A 5 -27.68 17.30 17.81
N SER A 6 -26.56 16.78 18.34
CA SER A 6 -25.25 16.57 17.66
C SER A 6 -24.13 16.45 18.70
N ARG A 7 -23.20 15.50 18.69
CA ARG A 7 -22.91 14.29 17.92
C ARG A 7 -22.16 13.41 18.93
N THR A 8 -22.62 12.21 19.20
CA THR A 8 -21.72 11.20 19.76
C THR A 8 -20.81 10.77 18.63
N ASP A 9 -19.51 10.98 18.84
CA ASP A 9 -18.41 10.43 18.07
C ASP A 9 -18.64 8.92 17.91
N ASP A 10 -19.16 8.52 16.75
CA ASP A 10 -19.47 7.13 16.44
C ASP A 10 -18.15 6.35 16.41
N GLY A 11 -18.02 5.47 17.39
CA GLY A 11 -16.81 4.73 17.66
C GLY A 11 -16.27 4.02 16.43
N PHE A 12 -15.15 4.52 15.94
CA PHE A 12 -14.14 3.64 15.38
C PHE A 12 -13.38 3.05 16.57
N PRO A 13 -13.28 1.71 16.72
CA PRO A 13 -12.35 1.15 17.68
C PRO A 13 -10.96 1.73 17.38
N PRO A 14 -10.14 2.06 18.39
CA PRO A 14 -8.76 2.43 18.13
C PRO A 14 -8.17 1.30 17.32
N THR A 15 -7.72 1.59 16.09
CA THR A 15 -7.15 0.60 15.19
C THR A 15 -6.05 -0.09 15.97
N ASP A 16 -6.30 -1.33 16.40
CA ASP A 16 -5.37 -2.10 17.19
C ASP A 16 -4.24 -2.47 16.25
N HIS A 17 -3.29 -1.57 16.08
CA HIS A 17 -2.07 -1.79 15.30
C HIS A 17 -1.16 -2.83 15.97
N ARG A 18 -1.66 -3.74 16.80
CA ARG A 18 -0.87 -4.75 17.54
C ARG A 18 -0.05 -5.67 16.65
N ALA A 19 -0.33 -5.79 15.37
CA ALA A 19 0.43 -6.66 14.49
C ALA A 19 1.49 -5.86 13.71
N CYS A 20 2.64 -5.64 14.35
CA CYS A 20 3.92 -5.32 13.71
C CYS A 20 5.02 -6.01 14.55
N GLN A 21 4.78 -7.25 14.98
CA GLN A 21 5.65 -8.01 15.89
C GLN A 21 6.62 -8.93 15.13
N GLY A 22 7.24 -8.42 14.08
CA GLY A 22 8.29 -9.14 13.36
C GLY A 22 9.41 -8.18 13.02
N SER A 23 10.37 -8.00 13.94
CA SER A 23 11.72 -7.40 13.79
C SER A 23 11.98 -6.57 12.51
N ALA A 24 11.12 -5.61 12.18
CA ALA A 24 11.25 -4.81 10.99
C ALA A 24 12.28 -3.72 11.30
N VAL A 25 13.48 -3.89 10.76
CA VAL A 25 14.57 -2.93 10.92
C VAL A 25 14.48 -1.92 9.78
N THR A 26 14.49 -0.64 10.13
CA THR A 26 14.58 0.45 9.15
C THR A 26 15.85 0.29 8.33
N LEU A 27 15.71 0.37 7.01
CA LEU A 27 16.81 0.20 6.07
C LEU A 27 17.66 1.48 5.99
N ASP A 28 18.97 1.30 5.94
CA ASP A 28 19.88 2.39 5.60
C ASP A 28 19.79 2.75 4.10
N THR A 29 20.38 3.89 3.73
CA THR A 29 20.34 4.39 2.35
C THR A 29 20.91 3.39 1.35
N ALA A 30 22.01 2.70 1.67
CA ALA A 30 22.63 1.74 0.76
C ALA A 30 21.73 0.51 0.54
N ALA A 31 21.05 0.06 1.60
CA ALA A 31 20.11 -1.04 1.59
C ALA A 31 18.81 -0.71 0.84
N VAL A 32 18.33 0.53 0.93
CA VAL A 32 17.22 1.06 0.13
C VAL A 32 17.61 1.08 -1.35
N GLN A 33 18.75 1.68 -1.71
CA GLN A 33 19.20 1.77 -3.11
C GLN A 33 19.36 0.40 -3.77
N ARG A 34 19.91 -0.58 -3.05
CA ARG A 34 20.04 -1.95 -3.54
C ARG A 34 18.69 -2.62 -3.82
N ARG A 35 17.68 -2.33 -3.01
CA ARG A 35 16.34 -2.91 -3.14
C ARG A 35 15.50 -2.21 -4.20
N LEU A 36 15.68 -0.90 -4.40
CA LEU A 36 15.08 -0.18 -5.53
C LEU A 36 15.42 -0.83 -6.87
N GLY A 37 16.64 -1.38 -7.02
CA GLY A 37 17.02 -2.14 -8.22
C GLY A 37 16.19 -3.41 -8.49
N ARG A 38 15.41 -3.89 -7.51
CA ARG A 38 14.50 -5.04 -7.66
C ARG A 38 13.07 -4.65 -8.00
N VAL A 39 12.72 -3.39 -7.79
CA VAL A 39 11.40 -2.80 -8.03
C VAL A 39 11.58 -1.54 -8.88
N PRO A 40 12.08 -1.67 -10.13
CA PRO A 40 12.60 -0.54 -10.92
C PRO A 40 11.56 0.51 -11.29
N GLU A 41 10.28 0.14 -11.23
CA GLU A 41 9.15 1.02 -11.54
C GLU A 41 8.63 1.79 -10.32
N TRP A 42 9.19 1.53 -9.15
CA TRP A 42 8.87 2.24 -7.91
C TRP A 42 9.86 3.36 -7.67
N GLU A 43 9.35 4.48 -7.18
CA GLU A 43 10.14 5.67 -6.91
C GLU A 43 10.24 5.93 -5.41
N LEU A 44 11.40 6.38 -4.96
CA LEU A 44 11.57 6.88 -3.60
C LEU A 44 11.18 8.37 -3.56
N ARG A 45 10.07 8.70 -2.90
CA ARG A 45 9.59 10.08 -2.72
C ARG A 45 9.42 10.38 -1.23
N GLN A 46 10.14 11.38 -0.73
CA GLN A 46 10.06 11.82 0.68
C GLN A 46 10.24 10.68 1.70
N GLY A 47 11.08 9.69 1.38
CA GLY A 47 11.31 8.53 2.26
C GLY A 47 10.28 7.40 2.13
N HIS A 48 9.29 7.52 1.24
CA HIS A 48 8.30 6.49 0.96
C HIS A 48 8.52 5.89 -0.43
N LEU A 49 8.09 4.65 -0.60
CA LEU A 49 8.08 4.00 -1.89
C LEU A 49 6.74 4.28 -2.57
N CYS A 50 6.77 4.89 -3.76
CA CYS A 50 5.58 5.33 -4.48
C CYS A 50 5.55 4.75 -5.89
N ARG A 51 4.38 4.29 -6.32
CA ARG A 51 4.14 3.90 -7.72
C ARG A 51 2.69 4.16 -8.11
N THR A 52 2.47 4.59 -9.35
CA THR A 52 1.13 4.70 -9.94
C THR A 52 0.98 3.65 -11.04
N PHE A 53 -0.09 2.85 -10.94
CA PHE A 53 -0.45 1.80 -11.87
C PHE A 53 -1.56 2.27 -12.80
N HIS A 54 -1.43 2.06 -14.11
CA HIS A 54 -2.40 2.48 -15.11
C HIS A 54 -3.08 1.27 -15.76
N CYS A 55 -4.33 1.02 -15.38
CA CYS A 55 -5.11 -0.11 -15.89
C CYS A 55 -5.84 0.23 -17.20
N VAL A 56 -6.09 -0.76 -18.06
CA VAL A 56 -6.81 -0.54 -19.34
C VAL A 56 -8.30 -0.26 -19.06
N THR A 57 -8.88 -1.03 -18.14
CA THR A 57 -10.30 -0.94 -17.78
C THR A 57 -10.51 -0.66 -16.29
N PHE A 58 -11.68 -0.10 -15.94
CA PHE A 58 -12.09 0.09 -14.53
C PHE A 58 -12.14 -1.23 -13.75
N ARG A 59 -12.53 -2.32 -14.42
CA ARG A 59 -12.58 -3.66 -13.80
C ARG A 59 -11.19 -4.19 -13.47
N GLN A 60 -10.18 -3.92 -14.31
CA GLN A 60 -8.79 -4.28 -14.02
C GLN A 60 -8.24 -3.49 -12.83
N SER A 61 -8.53 -2.19 -12.72
CA SER A 61 -8.10 -1.43 -11.54
C SER A 61 -8.77 -1.91 -10.26
N LEU A 62 -10.04 -2.31 -10.30
CA LEU A 62 -10.69 -2.94 -9.15
C LEU A 62 -10.01 -4.26 -8.77
N ALA A 63 -9.75 -5.13 -9.75
CA ALA A 63 -9.06 -6.39 -9.52
C ALA A 63 -7.65 -6.20 -8.95
N LEU A 64 -6.94 -5.15 -9.38
CA LEU A 64 -5.65 -4.77 -8.80
C LEU A 64 -5.80 -4.36 -7.33
N VAL A 65 -6.78 -3.52 -7.01
CA VAL A 65 -7.04 -3.10 -5.62
C VAL A 65 -7.40 -4.29 -4.72
N GLU A 66 -8.23 -5.22 -5.22
CA GLU A 66 -8.56 -6.47 -4.51
C GLU A 66 -7.29 -7.32 -4.25
N ALA A 67 -6.46 -7.51 -5.27
CA ALA A 67 -5.21 -8.25 -5.12
C ALA A 67 -4.23 -7.58 -4.14
N ILE A 68 -4.12 -6.24 -4.18
CA ILE A 68 -3.30 -5.48 -3.21
C ILE A 68 -3.82 -5.70 -1.79
N ALA A 69 -5.13 -5.68 -1.58
CA ALA A 69 -5.73 -5.91 -0.26
C ALA A 69 -5.40 -7.32 0.27
N ASP A 70 -5.54 -8.36 -0.56
CA ASP A 70 -5.21 -9.73 -0.19
C ASP A 70 -3.72 -9.90 0.18
N ILE A 71 -2.83 -9.29 -0.59
CA ILE A 71 -1.38 -9.31 -0.32
C ILE A 71 -1.07 -8.57 0.98
N ALA A 72 -1.67 -7.39 1.19
CA ALA A 72 -1.48 -6.58 2.38
C ALA A 72 -1.92 -7.32 3.66
N GLU A 73 -3.06 -8.00 3.63
CA GLU A 73 -3.54 -8.84 4.74
C GLU A 73 -2.62 -10.03 5.00
N LYS A 74 -2.17 -10.71 3.93
CA LYS A 74 -1.25 -11.84 4.05
C LYS A 74 0.10 -11.44 4.67
N LEU A 75 0.64 -10.29 4.29
CA LEU A 75 1.88 -9.76 4.84
C LEU A 75 1.67 -9.02 6.16
N ASN A 76 0.41 -8.77 6.53
CA ASN A 76 0.03 -7.90 7.65
C ASN A 76 0.81 -6.57 7.59
N HIS A 77 0.80 -5.96 6.40
CA HIS A 77 1.46 -4.69 6.11
C HIS A 77 0.63 -3.93 5.10
N HIS A 78 0.07 -2.78 5.51
CA HIS A 78 -0.98 -2.11 4.76
C HIS A 78 -0.45 -0.90 3.98
N PRO A 79 -0.69 -0.81 2.66
CA PRO A 79 -0.34 0.35 1.87
C PRO A 79 -1.29 1.52 2.10
N ASN A 80 -0.83 2.72 1.76
CA ASN A 80 -1.73 3.82 1.45
C ASN A 80 -2.08 3.76 -0.04
N LEU A 81 -3.38 3.77 -0.35
CA LEU A 81 -3.91 3.66 -1.72
C LEU A 81 -4.72 4.91 -2.08
N SER A 82 -4.50 5.43 -3.29
CA SER A 82 -5.44 6.32 -3.95
C SER A 82 -5.90 5.70 -5.26
N TRP A 83 -7.20 5.78 -5.54
CA TRP A 83 -7.78 5.32 -6.80
C TRP A 83 -8.42 6.51 -7.50
N GLU A 84 -7.77 6.95 -8.57
CA GLU A 84 -8.06 8.18 -9.29
C GLU A 84 -8.42 7.87 -10.75
N ASN A 85 -9.13 8.79 -11.39
CA ASN A 85 -9.45 8.74 -12.82
C ASN A 85 -10.04 7.40 -13.31
N LYS A 86 -10.68 6.64 -12.42
CA LYS A 86 -11.24 5.28 -12.62
C LYS A 86 -10.20 4.19 -12.89
N ARG A 87 -8.98 4.49 -13.32
CA ARG A 87 -8.03 3.49 -13.82
C ARG A 87 -6.61 3.65 -13.29
N GLU A 88 -6.39 4.65 -12.44
CA GLU A 88 -5.08 4.98 -11.89
C GLU A 88 -5.09 4.61 -10.42
N VAL A 89 -4.26 3.65 -10.04
CA VAL A 89 -4.11 3.21 -8.65
C VAL A 89 -2.73 3.63 -8.20
N THR A 90 -2.65 4.58 -7.27
CA THR A 90 -1.38 4.99 -6.67
C THR A 90 -1.20 4.27 -5.35
N VAL A 91 -0.02 3.70 -5.17
CA VAL A 91 0.39 2.98 -3.97
C VAL A 91 1.56 3.71 -3.33
N VAL A 92 1.45 3.97 -2.03
CA VAL A 92 2.50 4.56 -1.20
C VAL A 92 2.78 3.62 -0.04
N LEU A 93 4.04 3.21 0.10
CA LEU A 93 4.50 2.24 1.11
C LEU A 93 5.52 2.87 2.04
N TRP A 94 5.27 2.72 3.34
CA TRP A 94 6.22 2.91 4.40
C TRP A 94 5.75 2.21 5.66
N THR A 95 6.68 1.88 6.55
CA THR A 95 6.37 1.32 7.85
C THR A 95 6.09 2.45 8.85
N HIS A 96 4.80 2.82 8.99
CA HIS A 96 4.33 3.91 9.87
C HIS A 96 4.95 3.93 11.27
N LYS A 97 5.10 2.76 11.90
CA LYS A 97 5.65 2.66 13.26
C LYS A 97 7.13 3.03 13.37
N MET A 98 7.87 2.88 12.28
CA MET A 98 9.32 3.07 12.22
C MET A 98 9.71 4.37 11.52
N ASP A 99 8.72 5.14 11.06
CA ASP A 99 8.90 6.36 10.25
C ASP A 99 9.94 6.16 9.13
N GLY A 100 9.84 5.04 8.42
CA GLY A 100 10.82 4.67 7.41
C GLY A 100 10.51 3.38 6.67
N LEU A 101 11.41 3.04 5.73
CA LEU A 101 11.30 1.84 4.92
C LEU A 101 11.92 0.63 5.59
N THR A 102 11.23 -0.49 5.54
CA THR A 102 11.69 -1.79 6.01
C THR A 102 11.68 -2.79 4.86
N GLY A 103 12.09 -4.04 5.12
CA GLY A 103 12.01 -5.11 4.12
C GLY A 103 10.57 -5.34 3.63
N LEU A 104 9.59 -5.21 4.53
CA LEU A 104 8.17 -5.46 4.23
C LEU A 104 7.62 -4.52 3.16
N ASP A 105 8.11 -3.26 3.12
CA ASP A 105 7.72 -2.29 2.10
C ASP A 105 8.16 -2.77 0.70
N PHE A 106 9.35 -3.37 0.59
CA PHE A 106 9.86 -3.88 -0.69
C PHE A 106 9.26 -5.23 -1.07
N ASP A 107 8.96 -6.09 -0.09
CA ASP A 107 8.32 -7.38 -0.34
C ASP A 107 6.89 -7.16 -0.85
N LEU A 108 6.13 -6.27 -0.19
CA LEU A 108 4.80 -5.85 -0.65
C LEU A 108 4.87 -5.22 -2.05
N ALA A 109 5.83 -4.33 -2.31
CA ALA A 109 6.01 -3.72 -3.64
C ALA A 109 6.21 -4.76 -4.75
N ALA A 110 7.06 -5.77 -4.53
CA ALA A 110 7.34 -6.82 -5.49
C ALA A 110 6.13 -7.74 -5.75
N ASP A 111 5.38 -8.06 -4.70
CA ASP A 111 4.15 -8.87 -4.82
C ASP A 111 3.07 -8.10 -5.61
N ILE A 112 2.95 -6.79 -5.40
CA ILE A 112 2.04 -5.92 -6.17
C ILE A 112 2.43 -5.87 -7.65
N ASP A 113 3.73 -5.74 -7.96
CA ASP A 113 4.22 -5.75 -9.35
C ASP A 113 3.88 -7.06 -10.07
N THR A 114 3.98 -8.17 -9.35
CA THR A 114 3.64 -9.51 -9.85
C THR A 114 2.13 -9.60 -10.12
N ALA A 115 1.29 -9.17 -9.17
CA ALA A 115 -0.15 -9.14 -9.33
C ALA A 115 -0.60 -8.26 -10.50
N TYR A 116 -0.02 -7.06 -10.62
CA TYR A 116 -0.30 -6.15 -11.72
C TYR A 116 0.06 -6.75 -13.07
N SER A 117 1.24 -7.34 -13.19
CA SER A 117 1.70 -7.98 -14.44
C SER A 117 0.76 -9.13 -14.87
N ALA A 118 0.26 -9.92 -13.91
CA ALA A 118 -0.69 -10.99 -14.20
C ALA A 118 -2.05 -10.46 -14.70
N LEU A 119 -2.49 -9.29 -14.23
CA LEU A 119 -3.75 -8.66 -14.63
C LEU A 119 -3.69 -7.95 -15.99
N GLN A 120 -2.49 -7.70 -16.53
CA GLN A 120 -2.31 -7.07 -17.84
C GLN A 120 -2.42 -8.04 -19.03
N VAL A 121 -2.47 -9.36 -18.77
CA VAL A 121 -2.65 -10.35 -19.84
C VAL A 121 -4.10 -10.29 -20.34
N PRO A 122 -4.34 -9.98 -21.63
CA PRO A 122 -5.70 -9.98 -22.17
C PRO A 122 -6.27 -11.41 -22.13
N VAL A 123 -7.44 -11.56 -21.52
CA VAL A 123 -8.27 -12.78 -21.56
C VAL A 123 -8.90 -12.93 -22.93
#